data_AF-A0A2V9VT07-F1
#
_entry.id   AF-A0A2V9VT07-F1
#
_cell.length_a   1.000
_cell.length_b   1.000
_cell.length_c   1.000
_cell.angle_alpha   90.00
_cell.angle_beta   90.00
_cell.angle_gamma   90.00
#
_symmetry.space_group_name_H-M   'P 1'
#
loop_
_entity.id
_entity.type
_entity.pdbx_description
1 polymer ?
#
loop_
_entity_poly.entity_id
_entity_poly.type
_entity_poly.pdbx_seq_one_letter_code
_entity_poly.pdbx_strand_id
1 'polypeptide(L)'
;ILEIDNRMQMAVYICRPLKPYASGEPRWKIGLRPKHRHLPALICLPNTELSRLTNFYLVRDLGNVNAKYKVISSDHPWLTKDNQLDSLVDLCRKSVQMMENRPPAPLRTRGFSVLGDVLFTEDDSTVIVDGCEIPLNHTTAAMFKLLVQNAGTIVPRSLLTCCRFGGQNNELCLNIQIGELRKALGPQFRGRIVTFKHKGYMYQRVPASKAV
;
A
#
# COMPACT_ATOMS: atom_id res chain seq x y z
N ILE A 1 0.28 -3.93 5.06
CA ILE A 1 1.69 -4.21 5.39
C ILE A 1 1.78 -3.99 6.88
N LEU A 2 2.48 -4.85 7.61
CA LEU A 2 2.83 -4.65 9.01
C LEU A 2 4.31 -4.27 9.05
N GLU A 3 4.64 -3.24 9.82
CA GLU A 3 6.01 -2.80 10.07
C GLU A 3 6.36 -3.08 11.54
N ILE A 4 7.55 -3.65 11.77
CA ILE A 4 8.05 -4.00 13.11
C ILE A 4 9.37 -3.26 13.30
N ASP A 5 9.39 -2.36 14.29
CA ASP A 5 10.56 -1.60 14.76
C ASP A 5 11.37 -0.90 13.65
N ASN A 6 10.74 -0.52 12.53
CA ASN A 6 11.41 0.03 11.34
C ASN A 6 12.53 -0.88 10.77
N ARG A 7 12.53 -2.16 11.14
CA ARG A 7 13.52 -3.17 10.75
C ARG A 7 12.92 -4.24 9.85
N MET A 8 11.61 -4.47 9.96
CA MET A 8 10.90 -5.46 9.15
C MET A 8 9.61 -4.89 8.57
N GLN A 9 9.34 -5.24 7.31
CA GLN A 9 8.05 -5.06 6.66
C GLN A 9 7.59 -6.42 6.22
N MET A 10 6.34 -6.73 6.53
CA MET A 10 5.69 -7.94 6.05
C MET A 10 4.36 -7.61 5.38
N ALA A 11 4.06 -8.37 4.34
CA ALA A 11 2.78 -8.34 3.70
C ALA A 11 1.79 -9.16 4.54
N VAL A 12 0.70 -8.52 4.98
CA VAL A 12 -0.38 -9.22 5.69
C VAL A 12 -1.46 -9.57 4.69
N TYR A 13 -1.83 -10.84 4.65
CA TYR A 13 -2.84 -11.39 3.75
C TYR A 13 -3.93 -12.07 4.56
N ILE A 14 -5.12 -11.47 4.58
CA ILE A 14 -6.32 -12.11 5.10
C ILE A 14 -6.96 -12.88 3.95
N CYS A 15 -6.98 -14.20 4.06
CA CYS A 15 -7.48 -15.08 3.03
C CYS A 15 -9.01 -15.09 2.98
N ARG A 16 -9.58 -15.23 1.78
CA ARG A 16 -11.03 -15.38 1.60
C ARG A 16 -11.38 -16.87 1.46
N PRO A 17 -12.26 -17.45 2.29
CA PRO A 17 -12.67 -18.83 2.13
C PRO A 17 -13.42 -19.02 0.81
N LEU A 18 -13.22 -20.18 0.20
CA LEU A 18 -13.91 -20.65 -0.99
C LEU A 18 -14.76 -21.88 -0.65
N LYS A 19 -15.61 -22.31 -1.59
CA LYS A 19 -16.29 -23.60 -1.47
C LYS A 19 -15.23 -24.72 -1.36
N PRO A 20 -15.39 -25.65 -0.41
CA PRO A 20 -14.47 -26.78 -0.25
C PRO A 20 -14.47 -27.66 -1.51
N TYR A 21 -13.46 -28.51 -1.63
CA TYR A 21 -13.47 -29.59 -2.62
C TYR A 21 -14.62 -30.58 -2.34
N ALA A 22 -14.96 -31.42 -3.31
CA ALA A 22 -15.91 -32.52 -3.11
C ALA A 22 -15.46 -33.49 -2.00
N SER A 23 -14.14 -33.59 -1.77
CA SER A 23 -13.54 -34.31 -0.64
C SER A 23 -13.77 -33.66 0.73
N GLY A 24 -14.35 -32.45 0.80
CA GLY A 24 -14.54 -31.69 2.03
C GLY A 24 -13.36 -30.79 2.42
N GLU A 25 -12.25 -30.84 1.69
CA GLU A 25 -11.06 -30.06 2.02
C GLU A 25 -11.28 -28.54 1.86
N PRO A 26 -10.89 -27.73 2.87
CA PRO A 26 -11.09 -26.30 2.84
C PRO A 26 -10.12 -25.61 1.86
N ARG A 27 -10.57 -24.49 1.31
CA ARG A 27 -9.84 -23.73 0.30
C ARG A 27 -9.96 -22.26 0.58
N TRP A 28 -8.90 -21.53 0.24
CA TRP A 28 -8.87 -20.09 0.39
C TRP A 28 -8.27 -19.40 -0.82
N LYS A 29 -8.73 -18.18 -1.08
CA LYS A 29 -8.22 -17.27 -2.10
C LYS A 29 -7.42 -16.16 -1.44
N ILE A 30 -6.19 -15.97 -1.88
CA ILE A 30 -5.31 -14.87 -1.48
C ILE A 30 -5.16 -13.89 -2.64
N GLY A 31 -5.29 -12.60 -2.35
CA GLY A 31 -5.04 -11.51 -3.29
C GLY A 31 -3.62 -11.00 -3.16
N LEU A 32 -2.79 -11.25 -4.16
CA LEU A 32 -1.37 -10.93 -4.15
C LEU A 32 -1.15 -9.56 -4.80
N ARG A 33 -0.34 -8.72 -4.15
CA ARG A 33 0.05 -7.42 -4.70
C ARG A 33 1.47 -7.51 -5.25
N PRO A 34 1.72 -7.09 -6.50
CA PRO A 34 3.07 -7.17 -7.10
C PRO A 34 4.16 -6.53 -6.23
N LYS A 35 3.85 -5.37 -5.62
CA LYS A 35 4.78 -4.66 -4.73
C LYS A 35 5.11 -5.35 -3.41
N HIS A 36 4.38 -6.41 -3.04
CA HIS A 36 4.61 -7.16 -1.81
C HIS A 36 5.39 -8.46 -2.04
N ARG A 37 5.76 -8.78 -3.29
CA ARG A 37 6.34 -10.09 -3.66
C ARG A 37 7.64 -10.41 -2.94
N HIS A 38 8.44 -9.39 -2.64
CA HIS A 38 9.74 -9.55 -1.98
C HIS A 38 9.68 -9.46 -0.46
N LEU A 39 8.48 -9.24 0.10
CA LEU A 39 8.27 -9.15 1.53
C LEU A 39 7.91 -10.52 2.10
N PRO A 40 8.39 -10.85 3.31
CA PRO A 40 7.79 -11.89 4.13
C PRO A 40 6.27 -11.71 4.22
N ALA A 41 5.55 -12.83 4.28
CA ALA A 41 4.10 -12.84 4.26
C ALA A 41 3.53 -13.43 5.55
N LEU A 42 2.67 -12.67 6.22
CA LEU A 42 1.77 -13.19 7.24
C LEU A 42 0.45 -13.55 6.58
N ILE A 43 0.16 -14.85 6.49
CA ILE A 43 -1.08 -15.39 5.96
C ILE A 43 -2.02 -15.68 7.13
N CYS A 44 -3.19 -15.06 7.11
CA CYS A 44 -4.22 -15.24 8.13
C CYS A 44 -5.42 -15.95 7.51
N LEU A 45 -5.80 -17.10 8.09
CA LEU A 45 -6.99 -17.84 7.68
C LEU A 45 -8.15 -17.51 8.62
N PRO A 46 -9.30 -17.05 8.09
CA PRO A 46 -10.50 -16.88 8.89
C PRO A 46 -11.24 -18.21 9.04
N ASN A 47 -12.13 -18.26 10.05
CA ASN A 47 -13.17 -19.29 10.10
C ASN A 47 -14.17 -19.11 8.94
N THR A 48 -15.01 -20.12 8.74
CA THR A 48 -16.06 -20.14 7.69
C THR A 48 -17.05 -18.98 7.79
N GLU A 49 -17.35 -18.52 9.00
CA GLU A 49 -18.25 -17.40 9.29
C GLU A 49 -17.61 -16.02 9.09
N LEU A 50 -16.30 -15.95 8.84
CA LEU A 50 -15.53 -14.70 8.78
C LEU A 50 -15.57 -13.85 10.05
N SER A 51 -15.94 -14.43 11.19
CA SER A 51 -16.05 -13.74 12.47
C SER A 51 -14.71 -13.63 13.20
N ARG A 52 -13.75 -14.51 12.90
CA ARG A 52 -12.43 -14.53 13.54
C ARG A 52 -11.35 -15.16 12.66
N LEU A 53 -10.11 -14.77 12.92
CA LEU A 53 -8.91 -15.41 12.37
C LEU A 53 -8.53 -16.60 13.26
N THR A 54 -8.33 -17.77 12.66
CA THR A 54 -8.09 -19.02 13.39
C THR A 54 -6.67 -19.52 13.27
N ASN A 55 -6.01 -19.27 12.13
CA ASN A 55 -4.67 -19.78 11.85
C ASN A 55 -3.81 -18.69 11.22
N PHE A 56 -2.54 -18.69 11.61
CA PHE A 56 -1.56 -17.70 11.19
C PHE A 56 -0.31 -18.41 10.70
N TYR A 57 0.20 -18.01 9.54
CA TYR A 57 1.39 -18.59 8.94
C TYR A 57 2.34 -17.48 8.52
N LEU A 58 3.58 -17.55 8.98
CA LEU A 58 4.66 -16.64 8.61
C LEU A 58 5.54 -17.31 7.55
N VAL A 59 5.47 -16.82 6.32
CA VAL A 59 6.18 -17.37 5.16
C VAL A 59 7.30 -16.41 4.76
N ARG A 60 8.52 -16.94 4.62
CA ARG A 60 9.71 -16.12 4.29
C ARG A 60 9.63 -15.47 2.92
N ASP A 61 9.20 -16.25 1.94
CA ASP A 61 9.07 -15.83 0.55
C ASP A 61 7.90 -16.59 -0.08
N LEU A 62 7.02 -15.85 -0.74
CA LEU A 62 5.93 -16.46 -1.53
C LEU A 62 6.45 -17.02 -2.87
N GLY A 63 7.69 -16.73 -3.23
CA GLY A 63 8.31 -17.11 -4.49
C GLY A 63 7.76 -16.30 -5.67
N ASN A 64 8.05 -16.77 -6.88
CA ASN A 64 7.69 -16.06 -8.11
C ASN A 64 6.19 -16.26 -8.46
N VAL A 65 5.30 -15.60 -7.72
CA VAL A 65 3.85 -15.68 -7.98
C VAL A 65 3.42 -14.58 -8.94
N ASN A 66 3.30 -14.94 -10.22
CA ASN A 66 2.89 -14.00 -11.26
C ASN A 66 1.39 -13.68 -11.30
N ALA A 67 0.58 -14.47 -10.60
CA ALA A 67 -0.87 -14.28 -10.56
C ALA A 67 -1.29 -13.19 -9.56
N LYS A 68 -2.33 -12.41 -9.92
CA LYS A 68 -2.99 -11.44 -9.01
C LYS A 68 -3.69 -12.14 -7.83
N TYR A 69 -4.04 -13.41 -8.01
CA TYR A 69 -4.65 -14.24 -6.98
C TYR A 69 -4.02 -15.62 -6.99
N LYS A 70 -3.94 -16.25 -5.82
CA LYS A 70 -3.59 -17.66 -5.68
C LYS A 70 -4.71 -18.33 -4.87
N VAL A 71 -5.03 -19.58 -5.22
CA VAL A 71 -5.89 -20.43 -4.40
C VAL A 71 -4.97 -21.38 -3.65
N ILE A 72 -5.19 -21.50 -2.35
CA ILE A 72 -4.43 -22.36 -1.45
C ILE A 72 -5.39 -23.29 -0.72
N SER A 73 -4.92 -24.49 -0.44
CA SER A 73 -5.59 -25.55 0.32
C SER A 73 -4.71 -25.94 1.51
N SER A 74 -5.21 -26.78 2.41
CA SER A 74 -4.52 -27.19 3.64
C SER A 74 -3.15 -27.82 3.42
N ASP A 75 -2.94 -28.45 2.26
CA ASP A 75 -1.70 -29.10 1.82
C ASP A 75 -0.71 -28.13 1.15
N HIS A 76 -1.07 -26.85 0.98
CA HIS A 76 -0.20 -25.90 0.29
C HIS A 76 1.13 -25.73 1.05
N PRO A 77 2.29 -25.66 0.37
CA PRO A 77 3.61 -25.49 1.01
C PRO A 77 3.78 -24.26 1.91
N TRP A 78 2.83 -23.31 1.83
CA TRP A 78 2.81 -22.13 2.69
C TRP A 78 2.15 -22.40 4.05
N LEU A 79 1.27 -23.40 4.12
CA LEU A 79 0.47 -23.74 5.29
C LEU A 79 1.05 -24.94 6.07
N THR A 80 2.38 -25.07 6.05
CA THR A 80 3.09 -26.10 6.81
C THR A 80 3.22 -25.74 8.28
N LYS A 81 3.45 -26.74 9.14
CA LYS A 81 3.67 -26.52 10.59
C LYS A 81 4.86 -25.60 10.88
N ASP A 82 5.92 -25.68 10.08
CA ASP A 82 7.11 -24.85 10.26
C ASP A 82 6.80 -23.35 10.12
N ASN A 83 5.89 -23.02 9.20
CA ASN A 83 5.43 -21.65 8.97
C ASN A 83 4.33 -21.24 9.95
N GLN A 84 3.68 -22.18 10.63
CA GLN A 84 2.55 -21.89 11.51
C GLN A 84 3.01 -21.12 12.76
N LEU A 85 2.19 -20.15 13.18
CA LEU A 85 2.30 -19.49 14.47
C LEU A 85 1.26 -20.09 15.42
N ASP A 86 1.67 -20.35 16.66
CA ASP A 86 0.75 -20.78 17.71
C ASP A 86 -0.21 -19.64 18.09
N SER A 87 0.29 -18.41 18.06
CA SER A 87 -0.50 -17.19 18.28
C SER A 87 0.12 -15.98 17.57
N LEU A 88 -0.64 -14.89 17.44
CA LEU A 88 -0.10 -13.62 16.99
C LEU A 88 0.87 -12.98 18.00
N VAL A 89 0.84 -13.38 19.27
CA VAL A 89 1.78 -12.89 20.28
C VAL A 89 3.22 -13.33 19.93
N ASP A 90 3.36 -14.50 19.30
CA ASP A 90 4.64 -15.04 18.87
C ASP A 90 5.20 -14.41 17.59
N LEU A 91 4.41 -13.56 16.93
CA LEU A 91 4.77 -12.97 15.65
C LEU A 91 6.08 -12.19 15.74
N CYS A 92 6.23 -11.31 16.73
CA CYS A 92 7.44 -10.49 16.88
C CYS A 92 8.67 -11.37 17.10
N ARG A 93 8.55 -12.38 17.97
CA ARG A 93 9.62 -13.35 18.27
C ARG A 93 10.06 -14.11 17.02
N LYS A 94 9.14 -14.72 16.28
CA LYS A 94 9.46 -15.44 15.03
C LYS A 94 9.99 -14.50 13.93
N SER A 95 9.49 -13.27 13.89
CA SER A 95 9.93 -12.24 12.95
C SER A 95 11.39 -11.85 13.18
N VAL A 96 11.80 -11.67 14.45
CA VAL A 96 13.19 -11.41 14.82
C VAL A 96 14.10 -12.57 14.42
N GLN A 97 13.71 -13.82 14.72
CA GLN A 97 14.47 -15.01 14.31
C GLN A 97 14.63 -15.11 12.78
N MET A 98 13.61 -14.71 12.02
CA MET A 98 13.70 -14.62 10.56
C MET A 98 14.71 -13.58 10.07
N MET A 99 15.02 -12.57 10.88
CA MET A 99 15.96 -11.50 10.56
C MET A 99 17.37 -11.72 11.07
N GLU A 100 17.64 -12.71 11.94
CA GLU A 100 18.96 -12.93 12.57
C GLU A 100 20.12 -13.07 11.57
N ASN A 101 19.83 -13.49 10.33
CA ASN A 101 20.82 -13.62 9.26
C ASN A 101 20.85 -12.44 8.26
N ARG A 102 20.11 -11.36 8.53
CA ARG A 102 20.11 -10.15 7.69
C ARG A 102 20.90 -9.04 8.40
N PRO A 103 21.73 -8.27 7.68
CA PRO A 103 22.37 -7.10 8.26
C PRO A 103 21.29 -6.15 8.81
N PRO A 104 21.47 -5.59 10.02
CA PRO A 104 20.53 -4.67 10.64
C PRO A 104 20.59 -3.30 9.94
N ALA A 105 20.09 -3.24 8.72
CA ALA A 105 19.81 -1.98 8.06
C ALA A 105 18.34 -1.61 8.33
N PRO A 106 18.03 -0.41 8.83
CA PRO A 106 16.65 0.04 8.90
C PRO A 106 16.03 -0.01 7.51
N LEU A 107 14.79 -0.50 7.41
CA LEU A 107 14.08 -0.56 6.12
C LEU A 107 13.85 0.84 5.56
N ARG A 108 13.61 1.81 6.45
CA ARG A 108 13.70 3.22 6.12
C ARG A 108 15.16 3.69 6.20
N THR A 109 15.96 3.22 5.24
CA THR A 109 17.16 3.91 4.76
C THR A 109 16.88 4.75 3.52
N ARG A 110 15.70 4.58 2.90
CA ARG A 110 15.24 5.40 1.77
C ARG A 110 15.01 6.82 2.26
N GLY A 111 15.85 7.74 1.77
CA GLY A 111 15.77 9.15 2.09
C GLY A 111 14.33 9.64 1.93
N PHE A 112 13.79 10.20 3.00
CA PHE A 112 12.54 10.92 2.89
C PHE A 112 12.72 12.01 1.83
N SER A 113 11.75 12.12 0.93
CA SER A 113 11.69 13.27 0.04
C SER A 113 11.10 14.42 0.84
N VAL A 114 11.91 15.44 1.07
CA VAL A 114 11.50 16.71 1.66
C VAL A 114 11.38 17.73 0.54
N LEU A 115 10.17 18.24 0.29
CA LEU A 115 9.93 19.27 -0.72
C LEU A 115 9.14 20.42 -0.10
N GLY A 116 9.88 21.39 0.43
CA GLY A 116 9.29 22.47 1.23
C GLY A 116 8.80 21.91 2.57
N ASP A 117 7.51 22.07 2.83
CA ASP A 117 6.82 21.58 4.02
C ASP A 117 6.19 20.18 3.83
N VAL A 118 6.43 19.54 2.69
CA VAL A 118 5.94 18.19 2.41
C VAL A 118 7.03 17.15 2.62
N LEU A 119 6.73 16.13 3.42
CA LEU A 119 7.57 14.98 3.68
C LEU A 119 6.83 13.71 3.22
N PHE A 120 7.47 12.90 2.38
CA PHE A 120 6.92 11.62 1.93
C PHE A 120 8.02 10.62 1.59
N THR A 121 7.65 9.34 1.52
CA THR A 121 8.48 8.28 0.92
C THR A 121 7.80 7.78 -0.35
N GLU A 122 8.51 7.12 -1.26
CA GLU A 122 7.92 6.63 -2.51
C GLU A 122 6.82 5.58 -2.30
N ASP A 123 6.95 4.73 -1.27
CA ASP A 123 6.11 3.54 -1.09
C ASP A 123 4.95 3.73 -0.11
N ASP A 124 5.01 4.75 0.76
CA ASP A 124 4.00 5.01 1.78
C ASP A 124 2.83 5.82 1.21
N SER A 125 1.59 5.44 1.53
CA SER A 125 0.42 6.21 1.11
C SER A 125 0.11 7.36 2.06
N THR A 126 0.79 7.44 3.21
CA THR A 126 0.73 8.60 4.10
C THR A 126 1.76 9.63 3.69
N VAL A 127 1.35 10.90 3.67
CA VAL A 127 2.23 12.05 3.44
C VAL A 127 2.11 13.00 4.61
N ILE A 128 3.18 13.71 4.94
CA ILE A 128 3.18 14.74 5.98
C ILE A 128 3.25 16.10 5.28
N VAL A 129 2.32 17.00 5.59
CA VAL A 129 2.29 18.37 5.07
C VAL A 129 2.24 19.32 6.25
N ASP A 130 3.24 20.19 6.40
CA ASP A 130 3.34 21.13 7.52
C ASP A 130 3.20 20.44 8.89
N GLY A 131 3.87 19.29 9.03
CA GLY A 131 3.79 18.45 10.24
C GLY A 131 2.51 17.63 10.41
N CYS A 132 1.48 17.83 9.57
CA CYS A 132 0.24 17.07 9.63
C CYS A 132 0.34 15.76 8.82
N GLU A 133 0.13 14.62 9.47
CA GLU A 133 0.00 13.33 8.79
C GLU A 133 -1.35 13.23 8.04
N ILE A 134 -1.28 12.98 6.74
CA ILE A 134 -2.43 12.87 5.85
C ILE A 134 -2.44 11.48 5.20
N PRO A 135 -3.32 10.56 5.63
CA PRO A 135 -3.46 9.26 5.00
C PRO A 135 -4.16 9.41 3.65
N LEU A 136 -3.47 9.03 2.57
CA LEU A 136 -4.05 8.97 1.22
C LEU A 136 -4.26 7.52 0.79
N ASN A 137 -5.10 7.31 -0.23
CA ASN A 137 -5.13 6.01 -0.91
C ASN A 137 -3.94 5.91 -1.89
N HIS A 138 -3.65 4.71 -2.38
CA HIS A 138 -2.48 4.47 -3.23
C HIS A 138 -2.43 5.35 -4.48
N THR A 139 -3.58 5.57 -5.13
CA THR A 139 -3.65 6.35 -6.36
C THR A 139 -3.53 7.84 -6.08
N THR A 140 -4.22 8.34 -5.06
CA THR A 140 -4.14 9.75 -4.66
C THR A 140 -2.77 10.10 -4.09
N ALA A 141 -2.13 9.18 -3.36
CA ALA A 141 -0.74 9.33 -2.92
C ALA A 141 0.22 9.44 -4.10
N ALA A 142 0.12 8.54 -5.09
CA ALA A 142 0.98 8.59 -6.27
C ALA A 142 0.82 9.89 -7.06
N MET A 143 -0.42 10.33 -7.30
CA MET A 143 -0.70 11.61 -7.97
C MET A 143 -0.17 12.79 -7.15
N PHE A 144 -0.35 12.78 -5.83
CA PHE A 144 0.12 13.87 -4.97
C PHE A 144 1.64 13.98 -5.00
N LYS A 145 2.36 12.87 -4.83
CA LYS A 145 3.83 12.85 -4.91
C LYS A 145 4.34 13.36 -6.24
N LEU A 146 3.72 12.92 -7.34
CA LEU A 146 4.06 13.39 -8.68
C LEU A 146 3.85 14.91 -8.82
N LEU A 147 2.74 15.44 -8.31
CA LEU A 147 2.46 16.87 -8.31
C LEU A 147 3.47 17.66 -7.46
N VAL A 148 3.83 17.15 -6.28
CA VAL A 148 4.80 17.78 -5.37
C VAL A 148 6.22 17.73 -5.94
N GLN A 149 6.63 16.62 -6.55
CA GLN A 149 7.90 16.48 -7.26
C GLN A 149 8.04 17.46 -8.44
N ASN A 150 6.91 17.88 -9.02
CA ASN A 150 6.82 18.88 -10.09
C ASN A 150 6.22 20.20 -9.58
N ALA A 151 6.44 20.55 -8.31
CA ALA A 151 5.89 21.77 -7.71
C ALA A 151 6.28 23.01 -8.54
N GLY A 152 5.29 23.88 -8.79
CA GLY A 152 5.45 25.07 -9.64
C GLY A 152 5.35 24.80 -11.15
N THR A 153 5.26 23.54 -11.58
CA THR A 153 5.12 23.17 -13.00
C THR A 153 3.76 22.50 -13.23
N ILE A 154 3.15 22.78 -14.39
CA ILE A 154 1.89 22.13 -14.79
C ILE A 154 2.20 20.67 -15.17
N VAL A 155 1.66 19.73 -14.39
CA VAL A 155 1.69 18.30 -14.70
C VAL A 155 0.55 17.98 -15.66
N PRO A 156 0.84 17.45 -16.88
CA PRO A 156 -0.19 17.11 -17.84
C PRO A 156 -1.16 16.04 -17.35
N ARG A 157 -2.40 16.11 -17.81
CA ARG A 157 -3.45 15.13 -17.46
C ARG A 157 -3.06 13.70 -17.82
N SER A 158 -2.38 13.51 -18.96
CA SER A 158 -1.88 12.22 -19.44
C SER A 158 -0.87 11.57 -18.49
N LEU A 159 -0.07 12.38 -17.79
CA LEU A 159 0.95 11.89 -16.86
C LEU A 159 0.30 11.48 -15.53
N LEU A 160 -0.73 12.20 -15.11
CA LEU A 160 -1.51 11.86 -13.92
C LEU A 160 -2.36 10.60 -14.11
N THR A 161 -2.87 10.33 -15.31
CA THR A 161 -3.60 9.08 -15.58
C THR A 161 -2.72 7.84 -15.51
N CYS A 162 -1.40 7.98 -15.72
CA CYS A 162 -0.43 6.89 -15.54
C CYS A 162 -0.24 6.45 -14.08
N CYS A 163 -0.67 7.25 -13.09
CA CYS A 163 -0.65 6.86 -11.67
C CYS A 163 -1.68 5.77 -11.31
N ARG A 164 -2.46 5.30 -12.29
CA ARG A 164 -3.51 4.29 -12.12
C ARG A 164 -2.97 2.89 -12.40
N PHE A 165 -3.30 1.95 -11.52
CA PHE A 165 -3.18 0.53 -11.82
C PHE A 165 -4.33 0.13 -12.77
N GLY A 166 -4.00 -0.27 -14.00
CA GLY A 166 -4.96 -0.84 -14.96
C GLY A 166 -5.55 0.14 -15.99
N GLY A 167 -4.69 0.75 -16.81
CA GLY A 167 -4.87 0.92 -18.27
C GLY A 167 -6.03 1.73 -18.86
N GLN A 168 -7.05 2.16 -18.13
CA GLN A 168 -8.15 2.91 -18.74
C GLN A 168 -7.98 4.42 -18.62
N ASN A 169 -7.64 5.06 -19.74
CA ASN A 169 -7.63 6.52 -19.92
C ASN A 169 -9.08 7.04 -19.92
N ASN A 170 -9.60 7.44 -18.75
CA ASN A 170 -10.90 8.09 -18.63
C ASN A 170 -10.70 9.43 -17.89
N GLU A 171 -10.94 10.54 -18.60
CA GLU A 171 -10.74 11.90 -18.09
C GLU A 171 -11.70 12.28 -16.95
N LEU A 172 -12.93 11.75 -16.97
CA LEU A 172 -13.91 11.94 -15.90
C LEU A 172 -13.40 11.35 -14.58
N CYS A 173 -12.70 10.20 -14.68
CA CYS A 173 -12.11 9.54 -13.52
C CYS A 173 -10.98 10.37 -12.89
N LEU A 174 -10.16 11.06 -13.71
CA LEU A 174 -9.09 11.91 -13.18
C LEU A 174 -9.64 13.09 -12.37
N ASN A 175 -10.70 13.75 -12.84
CA ASN A 175 -11.31 14.88 -12.11
C ASN A 175 -11.89 14.44 -10.77
N ILE A 176 -12.54 13.27 -10.73
CA ILE A 176 -13.03 12.66 -9.48
C ILE A 176 -11.85 12.40 -8.54
N GLN A 177 -10.76 11.80 -9.03
CA GLN A 177 -9.60 11.48 -8.20
C GLN A 177 -8.87 12.72 -7.66
N ILE A 178 -8.78 13.80 -8.43
CA ILE A 178 -8.27 15.09 -7.94
C ILE A 178 -9.23 15.69 -6.91
N GLY A 179 -10.55 15.54 -7.11
CA GLY A 179 -11.56 15.90 -6.12
C GLY A 179 -11.37 15.16 -4.79
N GLU A 180 -11.18 13.84 -4.84
CA GLU A 180 -10.90 13.00 -3.67
C GLU A 180 -9.57 13.34 -3.00
N LEU A 181 -8.52 13.60 -3.78
CA LEU A 181 -7.23 14.07 -3.25
C LEU A 181 -7.39 15.41 -2.51
N ARG A 182 -8.11 16.38 -3.09
CA ARG A 182 -8.41 17.66 -2.43
C ARG A 182 -9.23 17.48 -1.16
N LYS A 183 -10.19 16.55 -1.14
CA LYS A 183 -10.96 16.25 0.08
C LYS A 183 -10.05 15.67 1.17
N ALA A 184 -9.21 14.71 0.82
CA ALA A 184 -8.30 14.06 1.76
C ALA A 184 -7.26 15.02 2.35
N LEU A 185 -6.75 15.96 1.54
CA LEU A 185 -5.87 17.05 1.99
C LEU A 185 -6.55 18.04 2.94
N GLY A 186 -7.88 18.02 3.04
CA GLY A 186 -8.63 18.92 3.90
C GLY A 186 -8.63 20.39 3.42
N PRO A 187 -9.39 21.26 4.10
CA PRO A 187 -9.54 22.66 3.72
C PRO A 187 -8.22 23.45 3.74
N GLN A 188 -7.28 23.03 4.59
CA GLN A 188 -5.99 23.69 4.78
C GLN A 188 -5.08 23.54 3.55
N PHE A 189 -5.03 22.35 2.94
CA PHE A 189 -4.06 22.06 1.88
C PHE A 189 -4.70 21.85 0.50
N ARG A 190 -6.04 21.69 0.39
CA ARG A 190 -6.71 21.48 -0.91
C ARG A 190 -6.47 22.58 -1.94
N GLY A 191 -6.28 23.82 -1.48
CA GLY A 191 -6.04 24.98 -2.35
C GLY A 191 -4.67 24.95 -3.05
N ARG A 192 -3.75 24.12 -2.56
CA ARG A 192 -2.41 23.96 -3.12
C ARG A 192 -2.39 23.20 -4.45
N ILE A 193 -3.46 22.47 -4.77
CA ILE A 193 -3.61 21.83 -6.08
C ILE A 193 -4.44 22.75 -6.97
N VAL A 194 -3.79 23.41 -7.93
CA VAL A 194 -4.41 24.34 -8.87
C VAL A 194 -4.75 23.64 -10.19
N THR A 195 -5.95 23.90 -10.70
CA THR A 195 -6.39 23.39 -12.02
C THR A 195 -6.01 24.39 -13.11
N PHE A 196 -5.32 23.94 -14.14
CA PHE A 196 -5.14 24.70 -15.38
C PHE A 196 -6.02 24.08 -16.47
N LYS A 197 -7.07 24.82 -16.86
CA LYS A 197 -8.11 24.33 -17.78
C LYS A 197 -7.48 23.76 -19.06
N HIS A 198 -7.86 22.53 -19.41
CA HIS A 198 -7.36 21.76 -20.56
C HIS A 198 -5.84 21.48 -20.60
N LYS A 199 -5.06 21.90 -19.60
CA LYS A 199 -3.61 21.68 -19.55
C LYS A 199 -3.21 20.64 -18.51
N GLY A 200 -3.76 20.71 -17.30
CA GLY A 200 -3.36 19.81 -16.23
C GLY A 200 -3.57 20.39 -14.84
N TYR A 201 -2.73 19.95 -13.91
CA TYR A 201 -2.77 20.35 -12.51
C TYR A 201 -1.37 20.71 -12.04
N MET A 202 -1.29 21.60 -11.05
CA MET A 202 -0.03 22.06 -10.49
C MET A 202 -0.13 22.09 -8.98
N TYR A 203 0.95 21.68 -8.30
CA TYR A 203 1.09 21.90 -6.87
C TYR A 203 1.78 23.24 -6.61
N GLN A 204 1.19 24.06 -5.74
CA GLN A 204 1.74 25.30 -5.23
C GLN A 204 1.92 25.20 -3.72
N ARG A 205 3.12 25.50 -3.23
CA ARG A 205 3.43 25.43 -1.79
C ARG A 205 2.61 26.42 -0.97
N VAL A 206 2.43 27.62 -1.51
CA VAL A 206 1.54 28.64 -0.96
C VAL A 206 0.29 28.68 -1.83
N PRO A 207 -0.93 28.67 -1.26
CA PRO A 207 -2.14 28.84 -2.06
C PRO A 207 -2.03 30.13 -2.87
N ALA A 208 -2.41 30.12 -4.15
CA ALA A 208 -2.57 31.35 -4.90
C ALA A 208 -3.46 32.31 -4.09
N SER A 209 -2.90 33.43 -3.67
CA SER A 209 -3.68 34.54 -3.13
C SER A 209 -4.77 34.82 -4.15
N LYS A 210 -6.03 34.82 -3.71
CA LYS A 210 -7.14 35.28 -4.56
C LYS A 210 -6.72 36.65 -5.10
N ALA A 211 -6.49 36.73 -6.42
CA ALA A 211 -6.47 38.02 -7.07
C ALA A 211 -7.85 38.64 -6.81
N VAL A 212 -7.84 39.78 -6.11
CA VAL A 212 -9.02 40.62 -5.87
C VAL A 212 -9.55 41.10 -7.21
#